data_AF-A0AAE3FGH3-F1
#
_entry.id   AF-A0AAE3FGH3-F1
#
_cell.length_a   1.000
_cell.length_b   1.000
_cell.length_c   1.000
_cell.angle_alpha   90.00
_cell.angle_beta   90.00
_cell.angle_gamma   90.00
#
_symmetry.space_group_name_H-M   'P 1'
#
loop_
_entity.id
_entity.type
_entity.pdbx_description
1 polymer ?
#
loop_
_entity_poly.entity_id
_entity_poly.type
_entity_poly.pdbx_seq_one_letter_code
_entity_poly.pdbx_strand_id
1 'polypeptide(L)'
;MKTQIIKCLAVGAIAGLVNGFLGTGGGIILLFAGMLSGKKEDRRDGYAETLCVTFILSAVSVCAYFAGGAAEPGGALRFCIPAVFGGVAGAYLLDRLPVKVTGKLFAVLVMIAGVIMLIR
;
A
#
# COMPACT_ATOMS: atom_id res chain seq x y z
N MET A 1 -2.47 10.32 -27.12
CA MET A 1 -3.03 9.16 -26.36
C MET A 1 -2.12 7.93 -26.36
N LYS A 2 -1.64 7.42 -27.52
CA LYS A 2 -0.79 6.22 -27.57
C LYS A 2 0.49 6.27 -26.71
N THR A 3 1.20 7.41 -26.70
CA THR A 3 2.42 7.58 -25.89
C THR A 3 2.18 7.52 -24.38
N GLN A 4 0.99 7.92 -23.90
CA GLN A 4 0.65 7.88 -22.47
C GLN A 4 0.35 6.45 -22.02
N ILE A 5 -0.32 5.66 -22.85
CA ILE A 5 -0.62 4.24 -22.57
C ILE A 5 0.66 3.43 -22.50
N ILE A 6 1.61 3.66 -23.42
CA ILE A 6 2.91 2.97 -23.42
C ILE A 6 3.71 3.30 -22.16
N LYS A 7 3.69 4.56 -21.70
CA LYS A 7 4.32 4.97 -20.44
C LYS A 7 3.67 4.29 -19.23
N CYS A 8 2.34 4.27 -19.16
CA CYS A 8 1.64 3.58 -18.07
C CYS A 8 1.90 2.07 -18.07
N LEU A 9 1.99 1.45 -19.25
CA LEU A 9 2.29 0.01 -19.37
C LEU A 9 3.73 -0.29 -18.93
N ALA A 10 4.69 0.55 -19.31
CA ALA A 10 6.08 0.42 -18.88
C ALA A 10 6.22 0.59 -17.36
N VAL A 11 5.59 1.62 -16.78
CA VAL A 11 5.56 1.83 -15.33
C VAL A 11 4.87 0.69 -14.61
N GLY A 12 3.73 0.21 -15.13
CA GLY A 12 3.00 -0.93 -14.57
C GLY A 12 3.81 -2.23 -14.62
N ALA A 13 4.53 -2.48 -15.71
CA ALA A 13 5.40 -3.64 -15.84
C ALA A 13 6.58 -3.58 -14.86
N ILE A 14 7.26 -2.43 -14.74
CA ILE A 14 8.36 -2.26 -13.78
C ILE A 14 7.84 -2.38 -12.35
N ALA A 15 6.73 -1.73 -12.03
CA ALA A 15 6.10 -1.82 -10.71
C ALA A 15 5.67 -3.25 -10.38
N GLY A 16 5.13 -4.00 -11.34
CA GLY A 16 4.75 -5.40 -11.18
C GLY A 16 5.95 -6.33 -10.98
N LEU A 17 7.05 -6.11 -11.71
CA LEU A 17 8.29 -6.86 -11.56
C LEU A 17 8.91 -6.60 -10.17
N VAL A 18 8.92 -5.35 -9.74
CA VAL A 18 9.33 -4.97 -8.39
C VAL A 18 8.39 -5.55 -7.33
N ASN A 19 7.07 -5.55 -7.57
CA ASN A 19 6.10 -6.16 -6.64
C ASN A 19 6.32 -7.68 -6.49
N GLY A 20 6.77 -8.35 -7.56
CA GLY A 20 7.16 -9.75 -7.51
C GLY A 20 8.46 -10.00 -6.74
N PHE A 21 9.41 -9.08 -6.79
CA PHE A 21 10.74 -9.24 -6.17
C PHE A 21 10.81 -8.73 -4.72
N LEU A 22 10.19 -7.58 -4.46
CA LEU A 22 10.17 -6.89 -3.16
C LEU A 22 8.85 -7.11 -2.38
N GLY A 23 7.91 -7.89 -2.94
CA GLY A 23 6.57 -8.04 -2.36
C GLY A 23 5.79 -6.72 -2.42
N THR A 24 4.99 -6.42 -1.38
CA THR A 24 4.06 -5.27 -1.32
C THR A 24 4.67 -3.89 -1.57
N GLY A 25 6.01 -3.76 -1.55
CA GLY A 25 6.74 -2.54 -1.88
C GLY A 25 6.48 -1.99 -3.30
N GLY A 26 6.08 -2.84 -4.26
CA GLY A 26 5.76 -2.40 -5.62
C GLY A 26 4.53 -1.49 -5.72
N GLY A 27 3.55 -1.65 -4.82
CA GLY A 27 2.36 -0.78 -4.76
C GLY A 27 2.68 0.67 -4.40
N ILE A 28 3.70 0.87 -3.57
CA ILE A 28 4.21 2.20 -3.18
C ILE A 28 4.83 2.89 -4.40
N ILE A 29 5.57 2.16 -5.23
CA ILE A 29 6.18 2.70 -6.45
C ILE A 29 5.11 3.14 -7.45
N LEU A 30 4.04 2.35 -7.60
CA LEU A 30 2.93 2.69 -8.49
C LEU A 30 2.22 3.98 -8.04
N LEU A 31 2.01 4.14 -6.74
CA LEU A 31 1.45 5.36 -6.14
C LEU A 31 2.32 6.59 -6.45
N PHE A 32 3.64 6.51 -6.19
CA PHE A 32 4.56 7.63 -6.48
C PHE A 32 4.66 7.94 -7.98
N ALA A 33 4.67 6.92 -8.84
CA ALA A 33 4.71 7.09 -10.29
C ALA A 33 3.42 7.73 -10.83
N GLY A 34 2.26 7.40 -10.23
CA GLY A 34 0.99 8.05 -10.50
C GLY A 34 0.99 9.53 -10.11
N MET A 35 1.53 9.86 -8.92
CA MET A 35 1.70 11.25 -8.47
C MET A 35 2.67 12.06 -9.35
N LEU A 36 3.74 11.45 -9.84
CA LEU A 36 4.73 12.09 -10.72
C LEU A 36 4.23 12.31 -12.15
N SER A 37 3.22 11.54 -12.58
CA SER A 37 2.65 11.63 -13.93
C SER A 37 1.76 12.87 -14.15
N GLY A 38 1.64 13.76 -13.15
CA GLY A 38 1.03 15.08 -13.31
C GLY A 38 -0.51 15.06 -13.42
N LYS A 39 -1.16 13.93 -13.13
CA LYS A 39 -2.60 13.92 -12.88
C LYS A 39 -2.86 14.78 -11.64
N LYS A 40 -3.68 15.83 -11.78
CA LYS A 40 -4.22 16.65 -10.68
C LYS A 40 -5.25 15.85 -9.86
N GLU A 41 -4.97 14.59 -9.56
CA GLU A 41 -5.76 13.87 -8.56
C GLU A 41 -5.34 14.42 -7.20
N ASP A 42 -6.29 14.68 -6.31
CA ASP A 42 -5.95 15.09 -4.96
C ASP A 42 -5.07 13.98 -4.36
N ARG A 43 -3.95 14.34 -3.74
CA ARG A 43 -2.98 13.35 -3.25
C ARG A 43 -3.63 12.33 -2.33
N ARG A 44 -4.70 12.74 -1.64
CA ARG A 44 -5.57 11.92 -0.79
C ARG A 44 -6.23 10.78 -1.56
N ASP A 45 -6.77 11.05 -2.74
CA ASP A 45 -7.45 10.04 -3.55
C ASP A 45 -6.48 8.95 -4.00
N GLY A 46 -5.26 9.31 -4.40
CA GLY A 46 -4.24 8.32 -4.77
C GLY A 46 -3.89 7.35 -3.63
N TYR A 47 -3.80 7.85 -2.38
CA TYR A 47 -3.62 6.99 -1.21
C TYR A 47 -4.82 6.07 -0.99
N ALA A 48 -6.05 6.59 -1.14
CA ALA A 48 -7.28 5.82 -0.97
C ALA A 48 -7.41 4.70 -2.02
N GLU A 49 -7.12 4.97 -3.29
CA GLU A 49 -7.11 3.96 -4.36
C GLU A 49 -6.12 2.83 -4.06
N THR A 50 -4.90 3.18 -3.64
CA THR A 50 -3.86 2.19 -3.33
C THR A 50 -4.23 1.34 -2.12
N LEU A 51 -4.84 1.94 -1.08
CA LEU A 51 -5.37 1.22 0.07
C LEU A 51 -6.52 0.29 -0.31
N CYS A 52 -7.42 0.71 -1.20
CA CYS A 52 -8.52 -0.12 -1.68
C CYS A 52 -8.01 -1.36 -2.41
N VAL A 53 -7.02 -1.19 -3.30
CA VAL A 53 -6.38 -2.31 -4.00
C VAL A 53 -5.68 -3.24 -3.00
N THR A 54 -4.95 -2.68 -2.03
CA THR A 54 -4.29 -3.46 -0.97
C THR A 54 -5.28 -4.23 -0.11
N PHE A 55 -6.45 -3.66 0.16
CA PHE A 55 -7.51 -4.30 0.93
C PHE A 55 -8.09 -5.51 0.18
N ILE A 56 -8.39 -5.36 -1.12
CA ILE A 56 -8.87 -6.49 -1.95
C ILE A 56 -7.82 -7.61 -1.99
N LEU A 57 -6.55 -7.27 -2.22
CA LEU A 57 -5.45 -8.23 -2.18
C LEU A 57 -5.34 -8.95 -0.83
N SER A 58 -5.46 -8.20 0.27
CA SER A 58 -5.40 -8.77 1.62
C SER A 58 -6.57 -9.70 1.91
N ALA A 59 -7.78 -9.36 1.45
CA ALA A 59 -8.95 -10.23 1.58
C ALA A 59 -8.76 -11.55 0.83
N VAL A 60 -8.20 -11.50 -0.39
CA VAL A 60 -7.85 -12.70 -1.16
C VAL A 60 -6.79 -13.52 -0.44
N SER A 61 -5.74 -12.88 0.09
CA SER A 61 -4.69 -13.56 0.88
C SER A 61 -5.28 -14.25 2.12
N VAL A 62 -6.17 -13.60 2.86
CA VAL A 62 -6.84 -14.22 4.02
C VAL A 62 -7.61 -15.46 3.59
N CYS A 63 -8.44 -15.38 2.54
CA CYS A 63 -9.17 -16.54 2.03
C CYS A 63 -8.23 -17.68 1.61
N ALA A 64 -7.11 -17.36 0.95
CA ALA A 64 -6.12 -18.35 0.54
C ALA A 64 -5.41 -19.02 1.73
N TYR A 65 -5.01 -18.26 2.76
CA TYR A 65 -4.35 -18.80 3.96
C TYR A 65 -5.28 -19.67 4.80
N PHE A 66 -6.57 -19.31 4.90
CA PHE A 66 -7.57 -20.14 5.56
C PHE A 66 -7.84 -21.44 4.79
N ALA A 67 -7.92 -21.39 3.45
CA ALA A 67 -8.09 -22.58 2.62
C ALA A 67 -6.89 -23.53 2.68
N GLY A 68 -5.68 -22.99 2.84
CA GLY A 68 -4.44 -23.76 2.96
C GLY A 68 -4.14 -24.34 4.35
N GLY A 69 -5.00 -24.11 5.36
CA GLY A 69 -4.81 -24.62 6.73
C GLY A 69 -3.65 -23.98 7.51
N ALA A 70 -3.01 -22.94 6.97
CA ALA A 70 -1.86 -22.27 7.59
C ALA A 70 -2.25 -21.17 8.59
N ALA A 71 -3.54 -20.84 8.69
CA ALA A 71 -4.05 -19.80 9.57
C ALA A 71 -4.65 -20.41 10.85
N GLU A 72 -3.95 -20.25 11.97
CA GLU A 72 -4.49 -20.61 13.28
C GLU A 72 -5.43 -19.47 13.76
N PRO A 73 -6.76 -19.68 13.81
CA PRO A 73 -7.73 -18.61 14.02
C PRO A 73 -7.54 -17.88 15.36
N GLY A 74 -7.01 -18.56 16.38
CA GLY A 74 -6.72 -17.97 17.69
C GLY A 74 -5.59 -16.93 17.67
N GLY A 75 -4.51 -17.19 16.93
CA GLY A 75 -3.41 -16.25 16.76
C GLY A 75 -3.81 -15.07 15.87
N ALA A 76 -4.49 -15.34 14.76
CA ALA A 76 -4.95 -14.32 13.82
C ALA A 76 -5.86 -13.29 14.49
N LEU A 77 -6.79 -13.73 15.36
CA LEU A 77 -7.72 -12.84 16.06
C LEU A 77 -6.99 -11.85 16.99
N ARG A 78 -5.90 -12.30 17.64
CA ARG A 78 -5.11 -11.48 18.57
C ARG A 78 -4.34 -10.36 17.85
N PHE A 79 -3.93 -10.58 16.61
CA PHE A 79 -3.33 -9.55 15.76
C PHE A 79 -4.40 -8.69 15.06
N CYS A 80 -5.59 -9.23 14.82
CA CYS A 80 -6.67 -8.52 14.16
C CYS A 80 -7.18 -7.34 15.01
N ILE A 81 -7.31 -7.51 16.34
CA ILE A 81 -7.74 -6.43 17.25
C ILE A 81 -6.86 -5.18 17.13
N PRO A 82 -5.53 -5.23 17.38
CA PRO A 82 -4.67 -4.06 17.25
C PRO A 82 -4.59 -3.57 15.80
N ALA A 83 -4.71 -4.44 14.79
CA ALA A 83 -4.73 -4.04 13.38
C ALA A 83 -5.97 -3.19 13.03
N VAL A 84 -7.16 -3.57 13.51
CA VAL A 84 -8.40 -2.81 13.31
C VAL A 84 -8.33 -1.48 14.04
N PHE A 85 -7.90 -1.47 15.31
CA PHE A 85 -7.73 -0.21 16.05
C PHE A 85 -6.71 0.71 15.40
N GLY A 86 -5.55 0.18 14.99
CA GLY A 86 -4.52 0.94 14.27
C GLY A 86 -5.00 1.46 12.92
N GLY A 87 -5.76 0.65 12.17
CA GLY A 87 -6.35 1.03 10.88
C GLY A 87 -7.38 2.15 11.00
N VAL A 88 -8.31 2.05 11.97
CA VAL A 88 -9.32 3.08 12.22
C VAL A 88 -8.66 4.38 12.71
N ALA A 89 -7.73 4.29 13.66
CA ALA A 89 -6.98 5.44 14.14
C ALA A 89 -6.16 6.09 13.02
N GLY A 90 -5.52 5.28 12.17
CA GLY A 90 -4.75 5.73 11.01
C GLY A 90 -5.63 6.43 9.97
N ALA A 91 -6.79 5.87 9.64
CA ALA A 91 -7.74 6.47 8.70
C ALA A 91 -8.28 7.81 9.21
N TYR A 92 -8.64 7.89 10.50
CA TYR A 92 -9.10 9.13 11.12
C TYR A 92 -8.01 10.21 11.12
N LEU A 93 -6.78 9.83 11.41
CA LEU A 93 -5.64 10.73 11.40
C LEU A 93 -5.34 11.22 9.97
N LEU A 94 -5.48 10.35 8.97
CA LEU A 94 -5.28 10.68 7.56
C LEU A 94 -6.26 11.74 7.05
N ASP A 95 -7.53 11.66 7.47
CA ASP A 95 -8.58 12.61 7.09
C ASP A 95 -8.39 14.01 7.71
N ARG A 96 -7.88 14.06 8.96
CA ARG A 96 -7.68 15.30 9.71
C ARG A 96 -6.40 16.07 9.36
N LEU A 97 -5.39 15.42 8.75
CA LEU A 97 -4.09 16.05 8.48
C LEU A 97 -4.00 16.69 7.09
N PRO A 98 -3.35 17.87 6.96
CA PRO A 98 -3.11 18.47 5.66
C PRO A 98 -2.23 17.55 4.80
N VAL A 99 -2.54 17.49 3.50
CA VAL A 99 -1.93 16.60 2.50
C VAL A 99 -0.38 16.63 2.51
N LYS A 100 0.22 17.79 2.80
CA LYS A 100 1.68 17.96 2.92
C LYS A 100 2.28 17.18 4.09
N VAL A 101 1.58 17.10 5.21
CA VAL A 101 2.06 16.41 6.42
C VAL A 101 1.82 14.91 6.30
N THR A 102 0.67 14.50 5.77
CA THR A 102 0.37 13.10 5.45
C THR A 102 1.43 12.48 4.55
N GLY A 103 1.83 13.17 3.48
CA GLY A 103 2.88 12.70 2.57
C GLY A 103 4.25 12.55 3.25
N LYS A 104 4.62 13.46 4.16
CA LYS A 104 5.85 13.34 4.95
C LYS A 104 5.80 12.16 5.91
N LEU A 105 4.69 11.98 6.62
CA LEU A 105 4.49 10.88 7.56
C LEU A 105 4.59 9.53 6.87
N PHE A 106 3.95 9.40 5.71
CA PHE A 106 4.05 8.19 4.88
C PHE A 106 5.49 7.94 4.41
N ALA A 107 6.18 8.97 3.91
CA ALA A 107 7.58 8.84 3.49
C ALA A 107 8.51 8.41 4.63
N VAL A 108 8.33 8.97 5.83
CA VAL A 108 9.10 8.58 7.03
C VAL A 108 8.78 7.14 7.43
N LEU A 109 7.52 6.74 7.45
CA LEU A 109 7.12 5.35 7.74
C LEU A 109 7.74 4.35 6.76
N VAL A 110 7.71 4.65 5.47
CA VAL A 110 8.32 3.79 4.43
C VAL A 110 9.83 3.73 4.59
N MET A 111 10.48 4.85 4.91
CA MET A 111 11.92 4.89 5.17
C MET A 111 12.29 4.03 6.40
N ILE A 112 11.54 4.15 7.50
CA ILE A 112 11.72 3.32 8.69
C ILE A 112 11.53 1.85 8.35
N ALA A 113 10.47 1.49 7.62
CA ALA A 113 10.24 0.12 7.18
C ALA A 113 11.40 -0.43 6.35
N GLY A 114 11.93 0.36 5.41
CA GLY A 114 13.10 -0.01 4.62
C GLY A 114 14.36 -0.21 5.46
N VAL A 115 14.61 0.66 6.45
CA VAL A 115 15.76 0.52 7.36
C VAL A 115 15.61 -0.72 8.24
N ILE A 116 14.41 -0.99 8.77
CA ILE A 116 14.15 -2.19 9.56
C ILE A 116 14.43 -3.46 8.73
N MET A 117 13.94 -3.50 7.49
CA MET A 117 14.21 -4.63 6.57
C MET A 117 15.68 -4.79 6.20
N LEU A 118 16.47 -3.71 6.19
CA LEU A 118 17.89 -3.79 5.90
C LEU A 118 18.70 -4.32 7.08
N ILE A 119 18.29 -3.96 8.30
CA ILE A 119 18.98 -4.33 9.54
C ILE A 119 18.59 -5.74 10.02
N ARG A 120 17.37 -6.19 9.72
CA ARG A 120 16.76 -7.40 10.28
C ARG A 120 16.32 -8.36 9.19
#